data_AF-A0A7W2ILV4-F1
#
_entry.id   AF-A0A7W2ILV4-F1
#
_cell.length_a   1.000
_cell.length_b   1.000
_cell.length_c   1.000
_cell.angle_alpha   90.00
_cell.angle_beta   90.00
_cell.angle_gamma   90.00
#
_symmetry.space_group_name_H-M   'P 1'
#
loop_
_entity.id
_entity.type
_entity.pdbx_description
1 polymer ?
#
loop_
_entity_poly.entity_id
_entity_poly.type
_entity_poly.pdbx_seq_one_letter_code
_entity_poly.pdbx_strand_id
1 'polypeptide(L)'
;MDMSDEPLRISLAAPVARKVADAASRLGTSVDEIVEQALHLYLLRAEQRQAFIDDGMKSLAHYQATGLHVTGAEVDAWIEQLEAGDYAASLPPCHS
;
A
#
# COMPACT_ATOMS: atom_id res chain seq x y z
N MET A 1 19.88 12.90 8.66
CA MET A 1 20.44 13.06 7.30
C MET A 1 20.05 14.43 6.82
N ASP A 2 21.04 15.25 6.46
CA ASP A 2 20.80 16.54 5.81
C ASP A 2 20.22 16.26 4.42
N MET A 3 18.90 16.36 4.30
CA MET A 3 18.25 16.45 3.00
C MET A 3 18.44 17.89 2.53
N SER A 4 19.61 18.15 1.96
CA SER A 4 19.95 19.41 1.31
C SER A 4 18.77 19.90 0.47
N ASP A 5 18.40 21.17 0.64
CA ASP A 5 17.30 21.92 0.01
C ASP A 5 17.38 21.99 -1.54
N GLU A 6 18.20 21.13 -2.15
CA GLU A 6 18.37 21.05 -3.59
C GLU A 6 17.23 20.21 -4.19
N PRO A 7 16.49 20.76 -5.17
CA PRO A 7 15.37 20.06 -5.78
C PRO A 7 15.86 18.82 -6.54
N LEU A 8 15.20 17.69 -6.30
CA LEU A 8 15.45 16.45 -7.04
C LEU A 8 15.11 16.64 -8.52
N ARG A 9 16.14 16.59 -9.38
CA ARG A 9 15.93 16.62 -10.84
C ARG A 9 15.56 15.23 -11.35
N ILE A 10 14.35 15.09 -11.86
CA ILE A 10 13.89 13.86 -12.51
C ILE A 10 13.79 14.06 -14.03
N SER A 11 14.21 13.05 -14.79
CA SER A 11 13.99 13.01 -16.23
C SER A 11 12.73 12.20 -16.54
N LEU A 12 11.80 12.79 -17.29
CA LEU A 12 10.58 12.13 -17.73
C LEU A 12 10.66 11.85 -19.23
N ALA A 13 10.23 10.65 -19.63
CA ALA A 13 10.06 10.35 -21.04
C ALA A 13 9.04 11.31 -21.67
N ALA A 14 9.29 11.73 -22.92
CA ALA A 14 8.49 12.77 -23.59
C ALA A 14 6.95 12.54 -23.54
N PRO A 15 6.43 11.30 -23.71
CA PRO A 15 4.99 11.06 -23.58
C PRO A 15 4.45 11.32 -22.17
N VAL A 16 5.24 11.04 -21.13
CA VAL A 16 4.85 11.27 -19.73
C VAL A 16 4.93 12.75 -19.40
N ALA A 17 6.03 13.41 -19.78
CA ALA A 17 6.21 14.85 -19.60
C ALA A 17 5.05 15.65 -20.20
N ARG A 18 4.61 15.29 -21.41
CA ARG A 18 3.45 15.93 -22.06
C ARG A 18 2.17 15.75 -21.27
N LYS A 19 1.87 14.51 -20.83
CA LYS A 19 0.67 14.23 -20.01
C LYS A 19 0.66 15.01 -18.70
N VAL A 20 1.81 15.13 -18.04
CA VAL A 20 1.97 15.91 -16.81
C VAL A 20 1.74 17.39 -17.08
N ALA A 21 2.34 17.95 -18.13
CA ALA A 21 2.14 19.35 -18.52
C ALA A 21 0.67 19.65 -18.87
N ASP A 22 0.02 18.76 -19.62
CA ASP A 22 -1.40 18.90 -19.97
C ASP A 22 -2.29 18.83 -18.72
N ALA A 23 -1.95 17.98 -17.75
CA ALA A 23 -2.67 17.87 -16.48
C ALA A 23 -2.49 19.13 -15.63
N ALA A 24 -1.27 19.63 -15.49
CA ALA A 24 -0.95 20.87 -14.79
C ALA A 24 -1.75 22.05 -15.36
N SER A 25 -1.77 22.19 -16.70
CA SER A 25 -2.55 23.21 -17.38
C SER A 25 -4.06 23.10 -17.14
N ARG A 26 -4.63 21.88 -17.24
CA ARG A 26 -6.08 21.68 -17.01
C ARG A 26 -6.49 21.95 -15.56
N LEU A 27 -5.62 21.66 -14.60
CA LEU A 27 -5.90 21.78 -13.18
C LEU A 27 -5.49 23.14 -12.59
N GLY A 28 -4.83 23.99 -13.37
CA GLY A 28 -4.39 25.31 -12.92
C GLY A 28 -3.28 25.26 -11.86
N THR A 29 -2.39 24.27 -11.97
CA THR A 29 -1.30 23.98 -11.02
C THR A 29 0.03 23.82 -11.77
N SER A 30 1.15 23.68 -11.06
CA SER A 30 2.47 23.51 -11.65
C SER A 30 2.77 22.05 -12.02
N VAL A 31 3.75 21.86 -12.91
CA VAL A 31 4.27 20.52 -13.24
C VAL A 31 4.86 19.84 -12.01
N ASP A 32 5.57 20.59 -11.17
CA ASP A 32 6.24 20.07 -9.99
C ASP A 32 5.23 19.54 -8.97
N GLU A 33 4.12 20.27 -8.75
CA GLU A 33 3.03 19.82 -7.87
C GLU A 33 2.37 18.52 -8.39
N ILE A 34 2.16 18.39 -9.71
CA ILE A 34 1.63 17.15 -10.29
C ILE A 34 2.59 15.98 -10.10
N VAL A 35 3.89 16.23 -10.29
CA VAL A 35 4.95 15.21 -10.10
C VAL A 35 5.02 14.76 -8.65
N GLU A 36 5.04 15.71 -7.71
CA GLU A 36 5.09 15.43 -6.27
C GLU A 36 3.89 14.59 -5.84
N GLN A 37 2.68 15.00 -6.23
CA GLN A 37 1.46 14.26 -5.93
C GLN A 37 1.49 12.85 -6.54
N ALA A 38 1.94 12.72 -7.79
CA ALA A 38 2.03 11.43 -8.46
C ALA A 38 3.03 10.49 -7.76
N LEU A 39 4.19 11.00 -7.35
CA LEU A 39 5.20 10.25 -6.61
C LEU A 39 4.69 9.86 -5.21
N HIS A 40 4.06 10.78 -4.48
CA HIS A 40 3.47 10.49 -3.18
C HIS A 40 2.44 9.36 -3.28
N LEU A 41 1.53 9.44 -4.25
CA LEU A 41 0.54 8.40 -4.49
C LEU A 41 1.17 7.06 -4.92
N TYR A 42 2.26 7.08 -5.68
CA TYR A 42 2.99 5.86 -6.03
C TYR A 42 3.63 5.22 -4.80
N LEU A 43 4.39 6.01 -4.04
CA LEU A 43 5.11 5.54 -2.86
C LEU A 43 4.14 4.98 -1.81
N LEU A 44 3.05 5.69 -1.53
CA LEU A 44 2.02 5.24 -0.60
C LEU A 44 1.47 3.85 -0.99
N ARG A 45 1.17 3.63 -2.27
CA ARG A 45 0.69 2.31 -2.75
C ARG A 45 1.78 1.25 -2.71
N ALA A 46 3.02 1.62 -3.04
CA ALA A 46 4.16 0.71 -3.02
C ALA A 46 4.45 0.23 -1.60
N GLU A 47 4.45 1.15 -0.62
CA GLU A 47 4.64 0.86 0.80
C GLU A 47 3.53 -0.03 1.37
N GLN A 48 2.26 0.30 1.10
CA GLN A 48 1.13 -0.54 1.52
C GLN A 48 1.20 -1.95 0.93
N ARG A 49 1.57 -2.06 -0.35
CA ARG A 49 1.75 -3.36 -1.00
C ARG A 49 2.90 -4.15 -0.39
N GLN A 50 4.02 -3.50 -0.11
CA GLN A 50 5.17 -4.17 0.49
C GLN A 50 4.85 -4.64 1.91
N ALA A 51 4.18 -3.81 2.71
CA ALA A 51 3.74 -4.20 4.05
C ALA A 51 2.84 -5.44 4.02
N PHE A 52 1.85 -5.48 3.10
CA PHE A 52 0.98 -6.64 2.92
C PHE A 52 1.75 -7.92 2.55
N ILE A 53 2.72 -7.80 1.63
CA ILE A 53 3.59 -8.93 1.24
C ILE A 53 4.42 -9.40 2.43
N ASP A 54 5.04 -8.48 3.15
CA ASP A 54 5.89 -8.79 4.30
C ASP A 54 5.09 -9.49 5.41
N ASP A 55 3.86 -9.05 5.68
CA ASP A 55 2.99 -9.69 6.66
C ASP A 55 2.54 -11.08 6.24
N GLY A 56 2.26 -11.29 4.95
CA GLY A 56 2.01 -12.62 4.39
C GLY A 56 3.23 -13.55 4.53
N MET A 57 4.42 -13.05 4.23
CA MET A 57 5.68 -13.81 4.38
C MET A 57 5.98 -14.16 5.83
N LYS A 58 5.75 -13.24 6.78
CA LYS A 58 5.86 -13.53 8.22
C LYS A 58 4.88 -14.61 8.65
N SER A 59 3.64 -14.54 8.17
CA SER A 59 2.59 -15.52 8.49
C SER A 59 2.94 -16.91 7.95
N LEU A 60 3.45 -16.98 6.71
CA LEU A 60 3.94 -18.21 6.11
C LEU A 60 5.13 -18.80 6.88
N ALA A 61 6.11 -17.97 7.24
CA ALA A 61 7.26 -18.40 8.03
C ALA A 61 6.85 -18.91 9.42
N HIS A 62 5.86 -18.27 10.06
CA HIS A 62 5.30 -18.73 11.33
C HIS A 62 4.67 -20.12 11.19
N TYR A 63 3.77 -20.30 10.21
CA TYR A 63 3.15 -21.60 9.95
C TYR A 63 4.18 -22.69 9.65
N GLN A 64 5.20 -22.41 8.82
CA GLN A 64 6.26 -23.36 8.53
C GLN A 64 7.06 -23.79 9.77
N ALA A 65 7.22 -22.87 10.74
CA ALA A 65 7.96 -23.14 11.97
C ALA A 65 7.12 -23.83 13.05
N THR A 66 5.82 -23.52 13.15
CA THR A 66 4.98 -23.94 14.28
C THR A 66 3.87 -24.92 13.91
N GLY A 67 3.49 -24.98 12.64
CA GLY A 67 2.29 -25.68 12.16
C GLY A 67 0.97 -25.01 12.53
N LEU A 68 0.99 -23.89 13.27
CA LEU A 68 -0.23 -23.23 13.75
C LEU A 68 -0.92 -22.47 12.63
N HIS A 69 -2.23 -22.63 12.53
CA HIS A 69 -3.07 -22.01 11.52
C HIS A 69 -4.49 -21.76 12.07
N VAL A 70 -5.24 -20.88 11.43
CA VAL A 70 -6.71 -20.84 11.58
C VAL A 70 -7.32 -21.68 10.47
N THR A 71 -8.48 -22.29 10.74
CA THR A 71 -9.23 -23.06 9.75
C THR A 71 -10.03 -22.12 8.84
N GLY A 72 -10.41 -22.61 7.65
CA GLY A 72 -11.28 -21.84 6.74
C GLY A 72 -12.61 -21.46 7.39
N ALA A 73 -13.22 -22.38 8.15
CA ALA A 73 -14.48 -22.11 8.85
C ALA A 73 -14.37 -21.01 9.91
N GLU A 74 -13.24 -20.90 10.59
CA GLU A 74 -12.99 -19.82 11.55
C GLU A 74 -12.79 -18.47 10.87
N VAL A 75 -12.15 -18.46 9.70
CA VAL A 75 -12.02 -17.24 8.88
C VAL A 75 -13.38 -16.82 8.34
N ASP A 76 -14.18 -17.74 7.81
CA ASP A 76 -15.53 -17.46 7.31
C ASP A 76 -16.41 -16.86 8.42
N ALA A 77 -16.43 -17.48 9.60
CA ALA A 77 -17.19 -17.00 10.75
C ALA A 77 -16.71 -15.62 11.27
N TRP A 78 -15.43 -15.31 11.10
CA TRP A 78 -14.89 -13.97 11.41
C TRP A 78 -15.31 -12.95 10.35
N ILE A 79 -15.26 -13.30 9.05
CA ILE A 79 -15.72 -12.43 7.95
C ILE A 79 -17.21 -12.11 8.11
N GLU A 80 -18.04 -13.09 8.46
CA GLU A 80 -19.49 -12.88 8.70
C GLU A 80 -19.74 -11.81 9.78
N GLN A 81 -18.91 -11.75 10.84
CA GLN A 81 -19.02 -10.71 11.87
C GLN A 81 -18.68 -9.32 11.32
N LEU A 82 -17.65 -9.22 10.49
CA LEU A 82 -17.28 -7.96 9.84
C LEU A 82 -18.38 -7.49 8.88
N GLU A 83 -18.95 -8.40 8.09
CA GLU A 83 -20.06 -8.09 7.16
C GLU A 83 -21.33 -7.66 7.89
N ALA A 84 -21.56 -8.17 9.10
CA ALA A 84 -22.64 -7.74 9.99
C ALA A 84 -22.39 -6.36 10.65
N GLY A 85 -21.22 -5.75 10.40
CA GLY A 85 -20.84 -4.43 10.91
C GLY A 85 -20.07 -4.44 12.24
N ASP A 86 -19.68 -5.60 12.75
CA ASP A 86 -18.79 -5.71 13.90
C ASP A 86 -17.31 -5.60 13.47
N TYR A 87 -16.90 -4.40 13.06
CA TYR A 87 -15.53 -4.13 12.64
C TYR A 87 -14.49 -4.21 13.77
N ALA A 88 -14.92 -4.44 15.02
CA ALA A 88 -14.05 -4.67 16.16
C ALA A 88 -13.78 -6.17 16.43
N ALA A 89 -14.43 -7.07 15.68
CA ALA A 89 -14.23 -8.51 15.80
C ALA A 89 -12.75 -8.90 15.56
N SER A 90 -12.15 -9.57 16.54
CA SER A 90 -10.77 -10.03 16.47
C SER A 90 -10.65 -11.32 15.68
N LEU A 91 -9.59 -11.45 14.88
CA LEU A 91 -9.25 -12.71 14.20
C LEU A 91 -8.98 -13.81 15.26
N PRO A 92 -9.50 -15.03 15.10
CA PRO A 92 -9.18 -16.14 15.99
C PRO A 92 -7.67 -16.43 16.05
N PRO A 93 -7.14 -16.87 17.21
CA PRO A 93 -5.73 -17.23 17.33
C PRO A 93 -5.41 -18.49 16.53
N CYS A 94 -4.21 -18.55 15.96
CA CYS A 94 -3.73 -19.76 15.26
C CYS A 94 -3.56 -20.94 16.25
N HIS A 95 -3.92 -22.15 15.80
CA HIS A 95 -3.85 -23.39 16.57
C HIS A 95 -3.42 -24.58 15.68
N SER A 96 -3.15 -25.74 16.29
CA SER A 96 -2.64 -26.95 15.63
C SER A 96 -3.75 -27.93 15.24
#